data_AF-A0A800D711-F1
#
_entry.id   AF-A0A800D711-F1
#
_cell.length_a   1.000
_cell.length_b   1.000
_cell.length_c   1.000
_cell.angle_alpha   90.00
_cell.angle_beta   90.00
_cell.angle_gamma   90.00
#
_symmetry.space_group_name_H-M   'P 1'
#
loop_
_entity.id
_entity.type
_entity.pdbx_description
1 polymer ?
#
loop_
_entity_poly.entity_id
_entity_poly.type
_entity_poly.pdbx_seq_one_letter_code
_entity_poly.pdbx_strand_id
1 'polypeptide(L)'
;MTIDQRRETGTRESGIGQWGNQVSKAERHPDSLPENDFSNGKEVVIMKLGSPEYLEEIQKRTNADEEYRRLAADEHDSYTLVLQAEPQKGVNEDVVVGFRVDAGQITEIWQGERPTDFTLLGPYGVWVDILRGKMGPTRAFTMRKLKVRGNFLKLLRGADSTNRWVQILQTIPTEFEGEYAQYNLPGDEGNLL
;
A
#
# COMPACT_ATOMS: atom_id res chain seq x y z
N MET A 1 -31.52 59.85 -5.93
CA MET A 1 -32.09 61.00 -6.66
C MET A 1 -31.00 62.05 -6.78
N THR A 2 -30.63 62.40 -8.02
CA THR A 2 -30.04 63.69 -8.47
C THR A 2 -28.63 64.03 -7.91
N ILE A 3 -27.58 64.49 -8.62
CA ILE A 3 -27.35 65.05 -9.96
C ILE A 3 -25.88 64.77 -10.36
N ASP A 4 -25.69 64.54 -11.65
CA ASP A 4 -24.47 64.50 -12.46
C ASP A 4 -23.94 65.92 -12.80
N GLN A 5 -22.62 66.13 -12.78
CA GLN A 5 -21.95 67.28 -13.40
C GLN A 5 -20.64 66.81 -14.09
N ARG A 6 -20.72 66.58 -15.41
CA ARG A 6 -19.83 67.03 -16.52
C ARG A 6 -18.47 67.63 -16.11
N ARG A 7 -17.34 67.36 -16.80
CA ARG A 7 -17.10 67.76 -18.21
C ARG A 7 -15.77 67.20 -18.77
N GLU A 8 -15.79 67.09 -20.09
CA GLU A 8 -14.82 66.63 -21.10
C GLU A 8 -13.38 67.20 -21.04
N THR A 9 -12.41 66.48 -21.64
CA THR A 9 -11.44 67.03 -22.60
C THR A 9 -10.68 65.93 -23.38
N GLY A 10 -10.75 65.97 -24.72
CA GLY A 10 -9.62 66.31 -25.58
C GLY A 10 -8.48 65.32 -25.89
N THR A 11 -8.59 64.72 -27.09
CA THR A 11 -7.59 64.70 -28.19
C THR A 11 -6.32 63.83 -28.13
N ARG A 12 -6.05 63.21 -29.29
CA ARG A 12 -5.01 62.23 -29.64
C ARG A 12 -3.84 62.89 -30.42
N GLU A 13 -2.69 62.23 -30.36
CA GLU A 13 -1.57 62.17 -31.34
C GLU A 13 -0.42 63.22 -31.36
N SER A 14 0.79 62.69 -31.15
CA SER A 14 2.09 62.96 -31.82
C SER A 14 3.05 61.86 -31.29
N GLY A 15 3.77 61.04 -32.07
CA GLY A 15 4.70 61.35 -33.16
C GLY A 15 6.12 61.45 -32.58
N ILE A 16 7.01 60.44 -32.73
CA ILE A 16 8.27 60.46 -33.53
C ILE A 16 9.25 59.53 -32.76
N GLY A 17 10.09 58.64 -33.29
CA GLY A 17 10.38 58.17 -34.65
C GLY A 17 11.67 57.32 -34.66
N GLN A 18 11.79 56.47 -35.70
CA GLN A 18 13.00 55.94 -36.37
C GLN A 18 14.01 55.09 -35.53
N TRP A 19 14.69 54.04 -36.00
CA TRP A 19 15.46 53.83 -37.24
C TRP A 19 15.76 52.32 -37.43
N GLY A 20 16.10 51.89 -38.65
CA GLY A 20 17.20 50.93 -38.84
C GLY A 20 16.90 49.61 -39.56
N ASN A 21 17.37 49.55 -40.81
CA ASN A 21 17.35 48.47 -41.81
C ASN A 21 18.09 47.16 -41.42
N GLN A 22 17.62 46.04 -42.00
CA GLN A 22 18.33 44.84 -42.55
C GLN A 22 19.45 44.18 -41.70
N VAL A 23 19.58 42.85 -41.60
CA VAL A 23 20.12 41.92 -42.61
C VAL A 23 20.00 40.46 -42.11
N SER A 24 19.58 39.56 -43.01
CA SER A 24 19.87 38.12 -43.18
C SER A 24 19.51 37.01 -42.17
N LYS A 25 18.99 35.94 -42.80
CA LYS A 25 18.80 34.55 -42.36
C LYS A 25 20.00 33.99 -41.58
N ALA A 26 19.67 33.28 -40.50
CA ALA A 26 20.45 32.13 -40.03
C ALA A 26 19.46 31.00 -39.71
N GLU A 27 19.54 29.93 -40.50
CA GLU A 27 18.90 28.64 -40.26
C GLU A 27 19.28 28.11 -38.87
N ARG A 28 18.30 27.64 -38.10
CA ARG A 28 18.51 26.72 -36.99
C ARG A 28 17.49 25.58 -37.05
N HIS A 29 18.03 24.43 -37.42
CA HIS A 29 17.59 23.03 -37.37
C HIS A 29 16.19 22.69 -36.82
N PRO A 30 15.40 21.89 -37.57
CA PRO A 30 14.26 21.15 -37.05
C PRO A 30 14.73 19.80 -36.53
N ASP A 31 15.21 19.72 -35.29
CA ASP A 31 15.42 18.46 -34.57
C ASP A 31 15.38 18.73 -33.06
N SER A 32 14.19 19.04 -32.58
CA SER A 32 13.83 18.81 -31.19
C SER A 32 12.61 17.92 -31.20
N LEU A 33 12.88 16.60 -31.09
CA LEU A 33 11.87 15.62 -30.74
C LEU A 33 11.15 16.11 -29.46
N PRO A 34 9.83 15.96 -29.33
CA PRO A 34 9.16 16.27 -28.09
C PRO A 34 9.79 15.41 -26.98
N GLU A 35 10.24 16.08 -25.92
CA GLU A 35 10.66 15.40 -24.69
C GLU A 35 9.49 14.52 -24.24
N ASN A 36 9.72 13.21 -24.26
CA ASN A 36 8.80 12.24 -23.72
C ASN A 36 8.64 12.49 -22.20
N ASP A 37 7.50 13.03 -21.80
CA ASP A 37 7.03 12.94 -20.42
C ASP A 37 6.56 11.51 -20.15
N PHE A 38 7.53 10.63 -19.85
CA PHE A 38 7.31 9.28 -19.34
C PHE A 38 7.53 9.20 -17.83
N SER A 39 7.26 10.27 -17.08
CA SER A 39 7.33 10.24 -15.61
C SER A 39 5.94 10.25 -14.98
N ASN A 40 5.18 9.17 -15.21
CA ASN A 40 4.08 8.82 -14.31
C ASN A 40 4.18 7.35 -13.85
N GLY A 41 5.42 6.87 -13.66
CA GLY A 41 5.68 5.64 -12.92
C GLY A 41 5.58 5.94 -11.43
N LYS A 42 4.46 5.55 -10.81
CA LYS A 42 4.31 5.64 -9.36
C LYS A 42 5.33 4.68 -8.74
N GLU A 43 6.31 5.21 -8.01
CA GLU A 43 7.35 4.42 -7.35
C GLU A 43 6.69 3.36 -6.44
N VAL A 44 6.96 2.08 -6.72
CA VAL A 44 6.49 0.98 -5.87
C VAL A 44 7.37 0.96 -4.63
N VAL A 45 6.85 1.49 -3.53
CA VAL A 45 7.56 1.48 -2.24
C VAL A 45 7.49 0.07 -1.66
N ILE A 46 8.64 -0.59 -1.55
CA ILE A 46 8.75 -1.87 -0.84
C ILE A 46 8.62 -1.60 0.66
N MET A 47 7.78 -2.38 1.35
CA MET A 47 7.49 -2.20 2.78
C MET A 47 8.03 -3.37 3.58
N LYS A 48 8.68 -3.09 4.71
CA LYS A 48 9.18 -4.13 5.62
C LYS A 48 8.01 -4.90 6.24
N LEU A 49 8.08 -6.24 6.27
CA LEU A 49 7.04 -7.08 6.83
C LEU A 49 6.70 -6.67 8.28
N GLY A 50 5.47 -6.21 8.49
CA GLY A 50 4.95 -5.78 9.80
C GLY A 50 5.29 -4.34 10.21
N SER A 51 5.90 -3.54 9.33
CA SER A 51 6.07 -2.10 9.56
C SER A 51 4.73 -1.36 9.58
N PRO A 52 4.67 -0.10 10.08
CA PRO A 52 3.43 0.68 10.05
C PRO A 52 2.86 0.80 8.63
N GLU A 53 3.71 1.10 7.65
CA GLU A 53 3.32 1.30 6.24
C GLU A 53 2.77 0.00 5.64
N TYR A 54 3.37 -1.15 5.98
CA TYR A 54 2.86 -2.46 5.58
C TYR A 54 1.45 -2.72 6.13
N LEU A 55 1.20 -2.40 7.41
CA LEU A 55 -0.12 -2.58 8.03
C LEU A 55 -1.18 -1.63 7.43
N GLU A 56 -0.80 -0.40 7.12
CA GLU A 56 -1.68 0.57 6.44
C GLU A 56 -2.08 0.07 5.04
N GLU A 57 -1.13 -0.47 4.28
CA GLU A 57 -1.42 -1.02 2.95
C GLU A 57 -2.29 -2.30 3.04
N ILE A 58 -2.07 -3.16 4.05
CA ILE A 58 -2.97 -4.29 4.35
C ILE A 58 -4.39 -3.77 4.56
N GLN A 59 -4.57 -2.80 5.46
CA GLN A 59 -5.89 -2.26 5.79
C GLN A 59 -6.56 -1.72 4.53
N LYS A 60 -5.85 -0.91 3.75
CA LYS A 60 -6.36 -0.32 2.51
C LYS A 60 -6.80 -1.36 1.49
N ARG A 61 -5.94 -2.33 1.14
CA ARG A 61 -6.27 -3.34 0.11
C ARG A 61 -7.36 -4.29 0.58
N THR A 62 -7.30 -4.71 1.85
CA THR A 62 -8.30 -5.60 2.44
C THR A 62 -9.68 -4.94 2.45
N ASN A 63 -9.75 -3.66 2.85
CA ASN A 63 -11.01 -2.93 2.88
C ASN A 63 -11.55 -2.60 1.47
N ALA A 64 -10.70 -2.55 0.45
CA ALA A 64 -11.10 -2.39 -0.95
C ALA A 64 -11.62 -3.69 -1.59
N ASP A 65 -11.20 -4.86 -1.10
CA ASP A 65 -11.55 -6.16 -1.69
C ASP A 65 -12.99 -6.59 -1.38
N GLU A 66 -13.86 -6.61 -2.40
CA GLU A 66 -15.28 -6.91 -2.21
C GLU A 66 -15.52 -8.35 -1.73
N GLU A 67 -14.73 -9.29 -2.24
CA GLU A 67 -14.89 -10.70 -1.91
C GLU A 67 -14.47 -10.98 -0.46
N TYR A 68 -13.36 -10.39 0.00
CA TYR A 68 -12.99 -10.45 1.42
C TYR A 68 -14.09 -9.88 2.31
N ARG A 69 -14.60 -8.67 2.00
CA ARG A 69 -15.69 -8.06 2.79
C ARG A 69 -16.92 -8.96 2.86
N ARG A 70 -17.28 -9.60 1.74
CA ARG A 70 -18.41 -10.54 1.68
C ARG A 70 -18.15 -11.79 2.53
N LEU A 71 -16.96 -12.38 2.46
CA LEU A 71 -16.60 -13.59 3.18
C LEU A 71 -16.47 -13.37 4.69
N ALA A 72 -16.03 -12.19 5.11
CA ALA A 72 -15.80 -11.81 6.50
C ALA A 72 -16.95 -10.95 7.10
N ALA A 73 -18.12 -10.88 6.45
CA ALA A 73 -19.21 -9.98 6.85
C ALA A 73 -19.76 -10.22 8.27
N ASP A 74 -19.68 -11.46 8.77
CA ASP A 74 -20.14 -11.83 10.13
C ASP A 74 -19.00 -11.83 11.16
N GLU A 75 -17.81 -11.36 10.79
CA GLU A 75 -16.62 -11.37 11.62
C GLU A 75 -16.48 -10.08 12.45
N HIS A 76 -16.24 -10.25 13.76
CA HIS A 76 -16.16 -9.17 14.74
C HIS A 76 -15.04 -9.44 15.75
N ASP A 77 -13.88 -9.84 15.25
CA ASP A 77 -12.79 -10.38 16.04
C ASP A 77 -11.52 -9.54 15.92
N SER A 78 -10.66 -9.67 16.92
CA SER A 78 -9.34 -9.06 16.97
C SER A 78 -8.25 -10.12 16.94
N TYR A 79 -7.15 -9.80 16.25
CA TYR A 79 -6.06 -10.72 15.98
C TYR A 79 -4.72 -10.11 16.34
N THR A 80 -3.84 -10.92 16.92
CA THR A 80 -2.41 -10.64 17.06
C THR A 80 -1.62 -11.69 16.31
N LEU A 81 -0.72 -11.25 15.44
CA LEU A 81 0.26 -12.10 14.77
C LEU A 81 1.62 -11.89 15.43
N VAL A 82 2.24 -12.99 15.85
CA VAL A 82 3.58 -13.02 16.44
C VAL A 82 4.50 -13.80 15.51
N LEU A 83 5.32 -13.08 14.76
CA LEU A 83 6.35 -13.63 13.89
C LEU A 83 7.63 -13.74 14.71
N GLN A 84 7.92 -14.95 15.19
CA GLN A 84 9.02 -15.18 16.12
C GLN A 84 10.37 -15.08 15.41
N ALA A 85 11.33 -14.43 16.07
CA ALA A 85 12.70 -14.25 15.63
C ALA A 85 13.35 -15.60 15.24
N GLU A 86 14.25 -15.54 14.28
CA GLU A 86 15.13 -16.63 13.88
C GLU A 86 16.57 -16.08 13.76
N PRO A 87 17.26 -15.81 14.88
CA PRO A 87 18.56 -15.11 14.86
C PRO A 87 19.63 -15.85 14.03
N GLN A 88 19.58 -17.18 14.01
CA GLN A 88 20.44 -18.02 13.19
C GLN A 88 20.24 -17.85 11.68
N LYS A 89 19.16 -17.19 11.25
CA LYS A 89 18.84 -16.81 9.86
C LYS A 89 18.85 -15.29 9.67
N GLY A 90 19.35 -14.53 10.63
CA GLY A 90 19.44 -13.07 10.58
C GLY A 90 18.13 -12.32 10.85
N VAL A 91 17.11 -12.97 11.42
CA VAL A 91 15.89 -12.30 11.94
C VAL A 91 16.04 -12.18 13.45
N ASN A 92 16.39 -10.99 13.93
CA ASN A 92 16.88 -10.83 15.30
C ASN A 92 15.79 -10.55 16.34
N GLU A 93 14.65 -10.02 15.92
CA GLU A 93 13.57 -9.57 16.80
C GLU A 93 12.23 -10.18 16.38
N ASP A 94 11.34 -10.34 17.35
CA ASP A 94 9.96 -10.73 17.07
C ASP A 94 9.23 -9.56 16.40
N VAL A 95 8.47 -9.85 15.35
CA VAL A 95 7.54 -8.88 14.77
C VAL A 95 6.15 -9.18 15.32
N VAL A 96 5.59 -8.23 16.08
CA VAL A 96 4.26 -8.36 16.69
C VAL A 96 3.35 -7.28 16.13
N VAL A 97 2.28 -7.71 15.47
CA VAL A 97 1.28 -6.82 14.88
C VAL A 97 -0.12 -7.31 15.22
N GLY A 98 -1.10 -6.42 15.18
CA GLY A 98 -2.48 -6.82 15.32
C GLY A 98 -3.44 -5.94 14.54
N PHE A 99 -4.65 -6.47 14.38
CA PHE A 99 -5.74 -5.84 13.66
C PHE A 99 -7.09 -6.26 14.23
N ARG A 100 -8.11 -5.41 14.04
CA ARG A 100 -9.52 -5.72 14.33
C ARG A 100 -10.29 -5.80 13.02
N VAL A 101 -11.06 -6.87 12.87
CA VAL A 101 -12.07 -7.01 11.81
C VAL A 101 -13.43 -6.72 12.41
N ASP A 102 -14.22 -5.89 11.74
CA ASP A 102 -15.62 -5.63 12.04
C ASP A 102 -16.40 -5.63 10.73
N ALA A 103 -17.36 -6.55 10.59
CA ALA A 103 -18.21 -6.70 9.42
C ALA A 103 -17.43 -6.73 8.08
N GLY A 104 -16.33 -7.47 8.05
CA GLY A 104 -15.48 -7.64 6.87
C GLY A 104 -14.51 -6.49 6.59
N GLN A 105 -14.40 -5.51 7.49
CA GLN A 105 -13.43 -4.41 7.37
C GLN A 105 -12.39 -4.44 8.49
N ILE A 106 -11.14 -4.17 8.15
CA ILE A 106 -10.10 -3.86 9.13
C ILE A 106 -10.34 -2.44 9.66
N THR A 107 -10.76 -2.31 10.91
CA THR A 107 -11.10 -1.03 11.55
C THR A 107 -9.97 -0.45 12.39
N GLU A 108 -9.08 -1.30 12.89
CA GLU A 108 -7.91 -0.91 13.69
C GLU A 108 -6.70 -1.76 13.28
N ILE A 109 -5.51 -1.15 13.32
CA ILE A 109 -4.20 -1.80 13.15
C ILE A 109 -3.25 -1.28 14.24
N TRP A 110 -2.30 -2.10 14.68
CA TRP A 110 -1.27 -1.69 15.64
C TRP A 110 -0.03 -2.59 15.61
N GLN A 111 1.05 -2.09 16.20
CA GLN A 111 2.23 -2.87 16.56
C GLN A 111 2.27 -3.17 18.05
N GLY A 112 2.95 -4.26 18.40
CA GLY A 112 3.12 -4.73 19.76
C GLY A 112 1.95 -5.57 20.28
N GLU A 113 2.16 -6.12 21.47
CA GLU A 113 1.18 -7.01 22.10
C GLU A 113 -0.04 -6.24 22.62
N ARG A 114 -1.23 -6.79 22.37
CA ARG A 114 -2.49 -6.37 22.99
C ARG A 114 -3.36 -7.60 23.26
N PRO A 115 -4.24 -7.57 24.27
CA PRO A 115 -5.26 -8.59 24.42
C PRO A 115 -6.17 -8.63 23.18
N THR A 116 -6.31 -9.81 22.58
CA THR A 116 -7.10 -10.05 21.37
C THR A 116 -7.87 -11.36 21.48
N ASP A 117 -8.91 -11.52 20.65
CA ASP A 117 -9.70 -12.76 20.58
C ASP A 117 -8.84 -13.94 20.10
N PHE A 118 -7.87 -13.64 19.23
CA PHE A 118 -6.95 -14.61 18.67
C PHE A 118 -5.50 -14.13 18.69
N THR A 119 -4.59 -15.00 19.11
CA THR A 119 -3.15 -14.83 18.88
C THR A 119 -2.61 -15.98 18.05
N LEU A 120 -2.07 -15.66 16.88
CA LEU A 120 -1.41 -16.61 15.98
C LEU A 120 0.10 -16.41 16.11
N LEU A 121 0.84 -17.46 16.41
CA LEU A 121 2.29 -17.37 16.56
C LEU A 121 3.03 -18.49 15.83
N GLY A 122 4.22 -18.15 15.35
CA GLY A 122 5.16 -19.13 14.80
C GLY A 122 6.42 -18.47 14.24
N PRO A 123 7.40 -19.27 13.81
CA PRO A 123 8.67 -18.77 13.28
C PRO A 123 8.46 -17.84 12.08
N TYR A 124 9.25 -16.77 11.99
CA TYR A 124 9.21 -15.79 10.89
C TYR A 124 9.14 -16.45 9.50
N GLY A 125 9.96 -17.47 9.24
CA GLY A 125 9.99 -18.19 7.97
C GLY A 125 8.68 -18.92 7.60
N VAL A 126 7.85 -19.29 8.58
CA VAL A 126 6.54 -19.89 8.30
C VAL A 126 5.60 -18.84 7.69
N TRP A 127 5.66 -17.60 8.18
CA TRP A 127 4.91 -16.48 7.63
C TRP A 127 5.39 -16.13 6.23
N VAL A 128 6.71 -16.12 6.01
CA VAL A 128 7.31 -15.95 4.68
C VAL A 128 6.84 -17.04 3.72
N ASP A 129 6.81 -18.31 4.13
CA ASP A 129 6.31 -19.41 3.30
C ASP A 129 4.82 -19.23 2.93
N ILE A 130 4.00 -18.68 3.84
CA ILE A 130 2.58 -18.37 3.58
C ILE A 130 2.44 -17.21 2.58
N LEU A 131 3.16 -16.11 2.82
CA LEU A 131 3.16 -14.92 1.96
C LEU A 131 3.78 -15.18 0.57
N ARG A 132 4.48 -16.28 0.39
CA ARG A 132 5.00 -16.70 -0.92
C ARG A 132 4.17 -17.80 -1.59
N GLY A 133 3.06 -18.21 -0.97
CA GLY A 133 2.19 -19.28 -1.47
C GLY A 133 2.80 -20.68 -1.41
N LYS A 134 3.94 -20.89 -0.71
CA LYS A 134 4.51 -22.24 -0.51
C LYS A 134 3.62 -23.11 0.37
N MET A 135 2.84 -22.51 1.25
CA MET A 135 1.78 -23.19 2.01
C MET A 135 0.65 -22.26 2.42
N GLY A 136 -0.56 -22.80 2.61
CA GLY A 136 -1.68 -22.04 3.16
C GLY A 136 -1.75 -22.05 4.70
N PRO A 137 -2.53 -21.12 5.30
CA PRO A 137 -2.66 -20.98 6.75
C PRO A 137 -3.22 -22.24 7.43
N THR A 138 -4.27 -22.86 6.86
CA THR A 138 -4.85 -24.11 7.38
C THR A 138 -3.82 -25.24 7.45
N ARG A 139 -2.96 -25.36 6.43
CA ARG A 139 -1.88 -26.34 6.40
C ARG A 139 -0.85 -26.04 7.49
N ALA A 140 -0.53 -24.77 7.73
CA ALA A 140 0.44 -24.37 8.76
C ALA A 140 -0.05 -24.72 10.17
N PHE A 141 -1.34 -24.54 10.47
CA PHE A 141 -1.93 -24.99 11.74
C PHE A 141 -1.98 -26.51 11.86
N THR A 142 -2.42 -27.19 10.80
CA THR A 142 -2.51 -28.66 10.79
C THR A 142 -1.15 -29.32 11.02
N MET A 143 -0.09 -28.74 10.42
CA MET A 143 1.30 -29.18 10.62
C MET A 143 1.93 -28.65 11.92
N ARG A 144 1.18 -27.94 12.78
CA ARG A 144 1.64 -27.32 14.03
C ARG A 144 2.81 -26.34 13.87
N LYS A 145 2.97 -25.80 12.66
CA LYS A 145 3.96 -24.75 12.36
C LYS A 145 3.50 -23.38 12.88
N LEU A 146 2.19 -23.13 12.83
CA LEU A 146 1.54 -22.05 13.55
C LEU A 146 0.79 -22.61 14.75
N LYS A 147 0.78 -21.86 15.84
CA LYS A 147 -0.05 -22.09 17.03
C LYS A 147 -1.08 -20.98 17.13
N VAL A 148 -2.23 -21.29 17.71
CA VAL A 148 -3.29 -20.32 17.99
C VAL A 148 -3.62 -20.34 19.48
N ARG A 149 -3.84 -19.16 20.05
CA ARG A 149 -4.58 -18.95 21.30
C ARG A 149 -5.92 -18.33 20.94
N GLY A 150 -7.03 -18.86 21.45
CA GLY A 150 -8.40 -18.49 21.07
C GLY A 150 -9.24 -19.71 20.67
N ASN A 151 -10.48 -19.48 20.21
CA ASN A 151 -11.39 -20.56 19.80
C ASN A 151 -11.02 -21.10 18.41
N PHE A 152 -10.21 -22.15 18.36
CA PHE A 152 -9.73 -22.72 17.09
C PHE A 152 -10.84 -23.13 16.11
N LEU A 153 -11.98 -23.66 16.60
CA LEU A 153 -13.10 -24.04 15.72
C LEU A 153 -13.74 -22.81 15.07
N LYS A 154 -13.80 -21.68 15.77
CA LYS A 154 -14.26 -20.41 15.19
C LYS A 154 -13.29 -19.94 14.09
N LEU A 155 -11.98 -19.98 14.36
CA LEU A 155 -10.95 -19.61 13.38
C LEU A 155 -11.05 -20.45 12.10
N LEU A 156 -11.28 -21.77 12.22
CA LEU A 156 -11.41 -22.66 11.05
C LEU A 156 -12.65 -22.40 10.20
N ARG A 157 -13.73 -21.84 10.75
CA ARG A 157 -14.92 -21.47 9.96
C ARG A 157 -14.64 -20.29 9.03
N GLY A 158 -13.73 -19.39 9.42
CA GLY A 158 -13.24 -18.28 8.59
C GLY A 158 -12.15 -18.68 7.61
N ALA A 159 -12.02 -19.97 7.22
CA ALA A 159 -10.95 -20.42 6.34
C ALA A 159 -10.98 -19.73 4.97
N ASP A 160 -12.18 -19.50 4.41
CA ASP A 160 -12.32 -18.86 3.10
C ASP A 160 -11.92 -17.38 3.14
N SER A 161 -12.38 -16.61 4.15
CA SER A 161 -11.95 -15.22 4.34
C SER A 161 -10.44 -15.12 4.59
N THR A 162 -9.89 -16.02 5.41
CA THR A 162 -8.44 -16.08 5.69
C THR A 162 -7.64 -16.39 4.42
N ASN A 163 -8.10 -17.32 3.58
CA ASN A 163 -7.43 -17.64 2.32
C ASN A 163 -7.47 -16.46 1.35
N ARG A 164 -8.61 -15.76 1.24
CA ARG A 164 -8.71 -14.55 0.42
C ARG A 164 -7.79 -13.45 0.95
N TRP A 165 -7.74 -13.28 2.27
CA TRP A 165 -6.85 -12.30 2.91
C TRP A 165 -5.38 -12.58 2.58
N VAL A 166 -4.93 -13.84 2.70
CA VAL A 166 -3.57 -14.23 2.33
C VAL A 166 -3.26 -13.92 0.86
N GLN A 167 -4.21 -14.13 -0.06
CA GLN A 167 -4.04 -13.73 -1.47
C GLN A 167 -3.84 -12.22 -1.62
N ILE A 168 -4.56 -11.40 -0.84
CA ILE A 168 -4.36 -9.95 -0.83
C ILE A 168 -2.95 -9.62 -0.32
N LEU A 169 -2.51 -10.23 0.79
CA LEU A 169 -1.17 -10.01 1.36
C LEU A 169 -0.06 -10.38 0.37
N GLN A 170 -0.26 -11.44 -0.42
CA GLN A 170 0.69 -11.89 -1.45
C GLN A 170 0.92 -10.84 -2.56
N THR A 171 0.00 -9.90 -2.76
CA THR A 171 0.14 -8.82 -3.74
C THR A 171 0.89 -7.59 -3.19
N ILE A 172 1.18 -7.54 -1.89
CA ILE A 172 1.81 -6.37 -1.27
C ILE A 172 3.33 -6.43 -1.48
N PRO A 173 3.96 -5.35 -1.99
CA PRO A 173 5.42 -5.25 -2.03
C PRO A 173 6.01 -5.41 -0.63
N THR A 174 6.79 -6.47 -0.42
CA THR A 174 7.22 -6.87 0.93
C THR A 174 8.72 -7.14 0.98
N GLU A 175 9.41 -6.43 1.86
CA GLU A 175 10.78 -6.72 2.27
C GLU A 175 10.79 -7.65 3.49
N PHE A 176 11.50 -8.78 3.35
CA PHE A 176 11.72 -9.75 4.41
C PHE A 176 13.11 -9.57 5.05
N GLU A 177 13.23 -10.02 6.30
CA GLU A 177 14.47 -9.92 7.06
C GLU A 177 15.42 -11.10 6.85
N GLY A 178 16.71 -10.86 7.13
CA GLY A 178 17.74 -11.89 7.18
C GLY A 178 17.92 -12.64 5.85
N GLU A 179 18.12 -13.96 5.95
CA GLU A 179 18.23 -14.82 4.76
C GLU A 179 16.96 -14.82 3.91
N TYR A 180 15.81 -14.40 4.45
CA TYR A 180 14.56 -14.37 3.70
C TYR A 180 14.46 -13.19 2.72
N ALA A 181 15.35 -12.19 2.81
CA ALA A 181 15.39 -11.05 1.89
C ALA A 181 15.56 -11.47 0.41
N GLN A 182 16.18 -12.63 0.16
CA GLN A 182 16.28 -13.22 -1.18
C GLN A 182 14.91 -13.58 -1.81
N TYR A 183 13.84 -13.50 -1.02
CA TYR A 183 12.48 -13.84 -1.41
C TYR A 183 11.52 -12.65 -1.36
N ASN A 184 12.03 -11.41 -1.27
CA ASN A 184 11.21 -10.20 -1.25
C ASN A 184 10.13 -10.25 -2.34
N LEU A 185 8.92 -9.83 -1.97
CA LEU A 185 7.81 -9.76 -2.90
C LEU A 185 7.87 -8.41 -3.60
N PRO A 186 7.91 -8.37 -4.95
CA PRO A 186 7.85 -7.10 -5.68
C PRO A 186 6.49 -6.42 -5.52
N GLY A 187 5.48 -7.20 -5.11
CA GLY A 187 4.07 -6.82 -5.11
C GLY A 187 3.50 -6.79 -6.53
N ASP A 188 2.18 -6.82 -6.59
CA ASP A 188 1.45 -6.57 -7.81
C ASP A 188 0.82 -5.18 -7.71
N GLU A 189 0.83 -4.46 -8.84
CA GLU A 189 -0.14 -3.41 -9.12
C GLU A 189 -1.51 -4.08 -9.24
N GLY A 190 -2.05 -4.58 -8.13
CA GLY A 190 -3.39 -5.15 -8.11
C GLY A 190 -4.31 -4.14 -8.78
N ASN A 191 -4.97 -4.57 -9.86
CA ASN A 191 -5.96 -3.80 -10.62
C ASN A 191 -6.90 -3.12 -9.62
N LEU A 192 -6.63 -1.85 -9.31
CA LEU A 192 -7.56 -0.94 -8.68
C LEU A 192 -8.55 -0.56 -9.80
N LEU A 193 -9.41 -1.50 -10.17
CA LEU A 193 -10.57 -1.25 -11.02
C LEU A 193 -11.72 -0.75 -10.17
#